data_AF-A0A834EIG8-F1
#
_entry.id   AF-A0A834EIG8-F1
#
_cell.length_a   1.000
_cell.length_b   1.000
_cell.length_c   1.000
_cell.angle_alpha   90.00
_cell.angle_beta   90.00
_cell.angle_gamma   90.00
#
_symmetry.space_group_name_H-M   'P 1'
#
loop_
_entity.id
_entity.type
_entity.pdbx_description
1 polymer ?
#
loop_
_entity_poly.entity_id
_entity_poly.type
_entity_poly.pdbx_seq_one_letter_code
_entity_poly.pdbx_strand_id
1 'polypeptide(L)'
;MNLRDAETGKILWQGTEDLSVPGVEHEARVPKKILKCKAVSRELNFSSAEQMEKFRLEQKVYFKGQCLEGIPRLESRLRVTGAKGETSEL
;
A
#
# COMPACT_ATOMS: atom_id res chain seq x y z
N MET A 1 2.76 -5.93 2.96
CA MET A 1 1.47 -5.20 2.95
C MET A 1 0.38 -6.05 3.59
N ASN A 2 -0.60 -5.43 4.27
CA ASN A 2 -1.83 -6.11 4.72
C ASN A 2 -3.09 -5.34 4.33
N LEU A 3 -4.19 -6.06 4.12
CA LEU A 3 -5.54 -5.55 3.87
C LEU A 3 -6.49 -6.08 4.93
N ARG A 4 -7.25 -5.19 5.56
CA ARG A 4 -8.22 -5.50 6.61
C ARG A 4 -9.58 -4.93 6.26
N ASP A 5 -10.62 -5.61 6.69
CA ASP A 5 -11.95 -5.01 6.76
C ASP A 5 -11.89 -3.81 7.72
N ALA A 6 -12.26 -2.62 7.26
CA ALA A 6 -12.09 -1.39 8.05
C ALA A 6 -13.06 -1.29 9.24
N GLU A 7 -14.19 -1.99 9.20
CA GLU A 7 -15.18 -1.96 10.28
C GLU A 7 -14.81 -2.94 11.39
N THR A 8 -14.26 -4.11 11.03
CA THR A 8 -13.98 -5.20 11.98
C THR A 8 -12.51 -5.38 12.33
N GLY A 9 -11.58 -4.83 11.55
CA GLY A 9 -10.13 -5.03 11.70
C GLY A 9 -9.63 -6.42 11.27
N LYS A 10 -10.53 -7.30 10.79
CA LYS A 10 -10.20 -8.65 10.34
C LYS A 10 -9.26 -8.62 9.14
N ILE A 11 -8.18 -9.39 9.21
CA ILE A 11 -7.26 -9.56 8.07
C ILE A 11 -7.97 -10.30 6.94
N LEU A 12 -7.96 -9.69 5.76
CA LEU A 12 -8.48 -10.26 4.51
C LEU A 12 -7.36 -10.82 3.66
N TRP A 13 -6.21 -10.14 3.63
CA TRP A 13 -5.05 -10.53 2.83
C TRP A 13 -3.76 -9.98 3.45
N GLN A 14 -2.67 -10.72 3.28
CA GLN A 14 -1.33 -10.31 3.68
C GLN A 14 -0.33 -10.86 2.66
N GLY A 15 0.66 -10.04 2.30
CA GLY A 15 1.75 -10.42 1.41
C GLY A 15 3.06 -9.73 1.79
N THR A 16 4.16 -10.41 1.51
CA THR A 16 5.54 -9.99 1.83
C THR A 16 6.35 -9.59 0.59
N GLU A 17 5.83 -9.84 -0.61
CA GLU A 17 6.48 -9.48 -1.87
C GLU A 17 6.64 -7.96 -2.02
N ASP A 18 7.73 -7.55 -2.68
CA ASP A 18 7.96 -6.15 -3.04
C ASP A 18 7.19 -5.78 -4.32
N LEU A 19 6.00 -5.24 -4.11
CA LEU A 19 5.12 -4.76 -5.19
C LEU A 19 5.52 -3.39 -5.75
N SER A 20 6.64 -2.81 -5.30
CA SER A 20 7.13 -1.52 -5.80
C SER A 20 8.05 -1.64 -7.02
N VAL A 21 8.53 -2.86 -7.34
CA VAL A 21 9.41 -3.12 -8.49
C VAL A 21 8.68 -2.82 -9.81
N PRO A 22 9.16 -1.87 -10.62
CA PRO A 22 8.52 -1.50 -11.89
C PRO A 22 8.88 -2.48 -13.02
N GLY A 23 8.13 -2.40 -14.14
CA GLY A 23 8.43 -3.17 -15.36
C GLY A 23 7.98 -4.63 -15.33
N VAL A 24 7.39 -5.08 -14.22
CA VAL A 24 6.81 -6.42 -14.06
C VAL A 24 5.35 -6.32 -13.63
N GLU A 25 4.53 -7.28 -14.04
CA GLU A 25 3.17 -7.43 -13.56
C GLU A 25 3.16 -8.31 -12.31
N HIS A 26 2.69 -7.75 -11.20
CA HIS A 26 2.58 -8.48 -9.93
C HIS A 26 1.19 -9.09 -9.75
N GLU A 27 1.13 -10.34 -9.27
CA GLU A 27 -0.15 -11.02 -8.97
C GLU A 27 -0.45 -11.00 -7.46
N ALA A 28 -1.70 -10.68 -7.10
CA ALA A 28 -2.19 -10.81 -5.73
C ALA A 28 -3.53 -11.57 -5.69
N ARG A 29 -3.57 -12.69 -4.98
CA ARG A 29 -4.79 -13.50 -4.78
C ARG A 29 -5.54 -13.07 -3.53
N VAL A 30 -6.49 -12.15 -3.69
CA VAL A 30 -7.35 -11.64 -2.61
C VAL A 30 -8.67 -12.41 -2.52
N PRO A 31 -9.23 -12.62 -1.32
CA PRO A 31 -10.49 -13.36 -1.19
C PRO A 31 -11.67 -12.50 -1.65
N LYS A 32 -12.59 -13.10 -2.43
CA LYS A 32 -13.78 -12.43 -3.00
C LYS A 32 -14.62 -11.64 -1.98
N LYS A 33 -14.62 -12.06 -0.72
CA LYS A 33 -15.33 -11.38 0.38
C LYS A 33 -14.87 -9.93 0.61
N ILE A 34 -13.69 -9.53 0.14
CA ILE A 34 -13.20 -8.14 0.21
C ILE A 34 -14.14 -7.17 -0.53
N LEU A 35 -14.81 -7.63 -1.60
CA LEU A 35 -15.78 -6.84 -2.37
C LEU A 35 -17.09 -6.59 -1.60
N LYS A 36 -17.27 -7.19 -0.41
CA LYS A 36 -18.42 -6.97 0.47
C LYS A 36 -18.12 -5.96 1.58
N CYS A 37 -16.86 -5.62 1.80
CA CYS A 37 -16.48 -4.62 2.79
C CYS A 37 -16.92 -3.23 2.32
N LYS A 38 -17.50 -2.43 3.22
CA LYS A 38 -17.82 -1.02 2.94
C LYS A 38 -16.55 -0.19 2.70
N ALA A 39 -15.49 -0.49 3.46
CA ALA A 39 -14.16 0.07 3.29
C ALA A 39 -13.09 -0.96 3.67
N VAL A 40 -11.91 -0.83 3.06
CA VAL A 40 -10.74 -1.66 3.33
C VAL A 40 -9.64 -0.78 3.92
N SER A 41 -9.15 -1.14 5.10
CA SER A 41 -7.95 -0.56 5.67
C SER A 41 -6.72 -1.24 5.07
N ARG A 42 -5.74 -0.46 4.63
CA ARG A 42 -4.49 -0.96 4.06
C ARG A 42 -3.30 -0.44 4.85
N GLU A 43 -2.39 -1.34 5.15
CA GLU A 43 -1.12 -1.01 5.80
C GLU A 43 0.05 -1.42 4.89
N LEU A 44 0.96 -0.46 4.69
CA LEU A 44 2.19 -0.61 3.93
C LEU A 44 3.36 -0.42 4.89
N ASN A 45 4.27 -1.38 4.92
CA ASN A 45 5.56 -1.25 5.57
C ASN A 45 6.61 -1.19 4.45
N PHE A 46 7.39 -0.12 4.43
CA PHE A 46 8.43 0.12 3.43
C PHE A 46 9.65 0.75 4.10
N SER A 47 10.82 0.59 3.48
CA SER A 47 12.06 1.26 3.85
C SER A 47 12.52 2.15 2.70
N SER A 48 13.27 3.20 3.02
CA SER A 48 13.96 4.04 2.03
C SER A 48 15.36 4.33 2.53
N ALA A 49 16.36 4.13 1.68
CA ALA A 49 17.72 4.58 1.97
C ALA A 49 17.81 6.11 1.94
N GLU A 50 17.01 6.74 1.06
CA GLU A 50 17.01 8.17 0.85
C GLU A 50 15.91 8.87 1.66
N GLN A 51 16.19 10.08 2.13
CA GLN A 51 15.17 10.96 2.68
C GLN A 51 14.22 11.41 1.56
N MET A 52 12.92 11.35 1.83
CA MET A 52 11.89 11.76 0.87
C MET A 52 11.05 12.90 1.42
N GLU A 53 10.90 13.97 0.64
CA GLU A 53 9.96 15.04 0.92
C GLU A 53 8.60 14.75 0.29
N LYS A 54 7.53 14.87 1.08
CA LYS A 54 6.13 14.73 0.61
C LYS A 54 5.86 13.43 -0.18
N PHE A 55 6.45 12.31 0.27
CA PHE A 55 6.18 10.99 -0.30
C PHE A 55 4.68 10.71 -0.35
N ARG A 56 4.20 10.31 -1.53
CA ARG A 56 2.77 10.10 -1.82
C ARG A 56 2.59 9.03 -2.89
N LEU A 57 1.44 8.37 -2.86
CA LEU A 57 1.02 7.39 -3.86
C LEU A 57 -0.22 7.88 -4.60
N GLU A 58 -0.23 7.71 -5.91
CA GLU A 58 -1.42 7.81 -6.75
C GLU A 58 -1.75 6.42 -7.27
N GLN A 59 -3.02 6.02 -7.19
CA GLN A 59 -3.42 4.67 -7.59
C GLN A 59 -4.68 4.70 -8.43
N LYS A 60 -4.72 3.82 -9.43
CA LYS A 60 -5.86 3.63 -10.32
C LYS A 60 -6.25 2.16 -10.35
N VAL A 61 -7.56 1.92 -10.35
CA VAL A 61 -8.14 0.59 -10.49
C VAL A 61 -8.70 0.47 -11.90
N TYR A 62 -8.17 -0.49 -12.65
CA TYR A 62 -8.59 -0.77 -14.02
C TYR A 62 -9.37 -2.08 -14.09
N PHE A 63 -10.45 -2.10 -14.86
CA PHE A 63 -11.15 -3.31 -15.26
C PHE A 63 -11.28 -3.30 -16.78
N LYS A 64 -10.71 -4.32 -17.43
CA LYS A 64 -10.70 -4.45 -18.91
C LYS A 64 -10.24 -3.17 -19.63
N GLY A 65 -9.17 -2.54 -19.12
CA GLY A 65 -8.60 -1.31 -19.69
C GLY A 65 -9.34 -0.01 -19.34
N GLN A 66 -10.50 -0.08 -18.70
CA GLN A 66 -11.23 1.12 -18.26
C GLN A 66 -10.91 1.44 -16.80
N CYS A 67 -10.60 2.72 -16.53
CA CYS A 67 -10.35 3.20 -15.17
C CYS A 67 -11.68 3.31 -14.43
N LEU A 68 -11.90 2.47 -13.42
CA LEU A 68 -13.10 2.50 -12.59
C LEU A 68 -12.96 3.47 -11.43
N GLU A 69 -11.75 3.55 -10.86
CA GLU A 69 -11.47 4.39 -9.71
C GLU A 69 -10.07 4.97 -9.84
N GLY A 70 -9.96 6.29 -9.75
CA GLY A 70 -8.71 6.95 -9.44
C GLY A 70 -8.78 7.35 -7.99
N ILE A 71 -7.98 6.73 -7.13
CA ILE A 71 -7.88 7.13 -5.72
C ILE A 71 -7.08 8.43 -5.76
N PRO A 72 -7.74 9.60 -5.67
CA PRO A 72 -7.05 10.88 -5.71
C PRO A 72 -6.33 11.05 -4.37
N ARG A 73 -5.59 12.15 -4.21
CA ARG A 73 -4.90 12.54 -2.97
C ARG A 73 -5.84 12.56 -1.74
N LEU A 74 -6.18 11.40 -1.20
CA LEU A 74 -6.52 11.26 0.19
C LEU A 74 -5.19 11.31 0.92
N GLU A 75 -5.09 12.22 1.89
CA GLU A 75 -4.04 12.16 2.90
C GLU A 75 -4.18 10.84 3.66
N SER A 76 -3.70 9.77 3.04
CA SER A 76 -3.27 8.60 3.77
C SER A 76 -2.29 9.17 4.78
N ARG A 77 -2.65 9.19 6.07
CA ARG A 77 -1.70 9.49 7.14
C ARG A 77 -0.63 8.40 7.12
N LEU A 78 0.28 8.51 6.17
CA LEU A 78 1.52 7.77 6.12
C LEU A 78 2.29 8.20 7.36
N ARG A 79 2.15 7.41 8.42
CA ARG A 79 3.07 7.49 9.55
C ARG A 79 4.36 6.86 9.08
N VAL A 80 5.24 7.69 8.53
CA VAL A 80 6.63 7.29 8.29
C VAL A 80 7.33 7.34 9.64
N THR A 81 7.51 6.19 10.28
CA THR A 81 8.39 6.06 11.46
C THR A 81 9.80 5.76 10.94
N GLY A 82 10.62 6.79 10.79
CA GLY A 82 12.04 6.62 10.46
C GLY A 82 12.78 6.00 11.64
N ALA A 83 13.46 4.87 11.44
CA ALA A 83 14.57 4.50 12.30
C ALA A 83 15.72 5.45 11.97
N LYS A 84 16.21 6.21 12.97
CA LYS A 84 17.46 6.96 12.82
C LYS A 84 18.56 5.95 12.49
N GLY A 85 19.11 6.01 11.28
CA GLY A 85 20.39 5.38 11.00
C GLY A 85 21.43 6.08 11.86
N GLU A 86 22.12 5.33 12.72
CA GLU A 86 23.38 5.75 13.28
C GLU A 86 24.36 5.89 12.12
N THR A 87 24.76 7.13 11.82
CA THR A 87 25.96 7.41 11.04
C THR A 87 27.15 6.91 11.85
N SER A 88 27.74 5.76 11.48
CA SER A 88 29.13 5.49 11.83
C SER A 88 30.00 6.06 10.70
N GLU A 89 30.66 7.17 11.00
CA GLU A 89 31.78 7.67 10.20
C GLU A 89 32.93 6.63 10.23
N LEU A 90 33.47 6.31 9.06
CA LEU A 90 34.84 5.83 8.86
C LEU A 90 35.46 6.60 7.69
#